data_AF-A0A950BGA2-F1
#
_entry.id   AF-A0A950BGA2-F1
#
_cell.length_a   1.000
_cell.length_b   1.000
_cell.length_c   1.000
_cell.angle_alpha   90.00
_cell.angle_beta   90.00
_cell.angle_gamma   90.00
#
_symmetry.space_group_name_H-M   'P 1'
#
loop_
_entity.id
_entity.type
_entity.pdbx_description
1 polymer ?
#
loop_
_entity_poly.entity_id
_entity_poly.type
_entity_poly.pdbx_seq_one_letter_code
_entity_poly.pdbx_strand_id
1 'polypeptide(L)'
;MSSPMTDELKATLDPQRKSWIESANDAQCDFAIQNLPFGVFSHTGNANARVGVAIGDLVADLAVLHEAGLLRLPASAPQDVFARPALNDFISLGRDVWRSVRVQLSSLLARETPTLRDDAALRQRAFVKLADAKLHLPVQIPGYTDFYSSKEHATNVGSMFRDPKNALLPNWSEMPIGYNGRASSVVVSGTPVRRPNGQLKLPDQERPVFGACGKLDIELETGFIVGRGNALGEPIACDDAEDHIFGMVLLNDWSAR
;
A
#
# COMPACT_ATOMS: atom_id res chain seq x y z
N MET A 1 -4.41 12.88 -19.94
CA MET A 1 -3.02 13.25 -20.31
C MET A 1 -2.21 13.51 -19.05
N SER A 2 -1.39 12.55 -18.66
CA SER A 2 -0.48 12.63 -17.51
C SER A 2 0.49 13.82 -17.65
N SER A 3 0.59 14.67 -16.61
CA SER A 3 1.62 15.71 -16.57
C SER A 3 3.01 15.05 -16.69
N PRO A 4 3.86 15.52 -17.62
CA PRO A 4 5.16 14.91 -17.88
C PRO A 4 6.01 14.86 -16.61
N MET A 5 6.82 13.80 -16.50
CA MET A 5 7.70 13.61 -15.36
C MET A 5 8.73 14.75 -15.31
N THR A 6 8.62 15.59 -14.27
CA THR A 6 9.56 16.70 -14.05
C THR A 6 10.96 16.17 -13.76
N ASP A 7 11.99 16.97 -14.06
CA ASP A 7 13.38 16.57 -13.77
C ASP A 7 13.62 16.39 -12.27
N GLU A 8 12.91 17.15 -11.44
CA GLU A 8 12.89 16.98 -9.98
C GLU A 8 12.37 15.59 -9.58
N LEU A 9 11.27 15.14 -10.19
CA LEU A 9 10.69 13.82 -9.91
C LEU A 9 11.62 12.71 -10.39
N LYS A 10 12.22 12.83 -11.58
CA LYS A 10 13.23 11.89 -12.08
C LYS A 10 14.42 11.79 -11.13
N ALA A 11 14.88 12.92 -10.59
CA ALA A 11 16.00 12.95 -9.65
C ALA A 11 15.72 12.18 -8.35
N THR A 12 14.45 11.98 -7.97
CA THR A 12 14.07 11.12 -6.82
C THR A 12 14.25 9.63 -7.09
N LEU A 13 14.43 9.24 -8.35
CA LEU A 13 14.61 7.84 -8.78
C LEU A 13 16.07 7.49 -9.08
N ASP A 14 16.97 8.46 -8.99
CA ASP A 14 18.40 8.25 -9.24
C ASP A 14 18.96 7.21 -8.23
N PRO A 15 19.48 6.05 -8.70
CA PRO A 15 20.07 5.04 -7.83
C PRO A 15 21.31 5.53 -7.05
N GLN A 16 21.96 6.61 -7.52
CA GLN A 16 23.13 7.20 -6.85
C GLN A 16 22.75 8.16 -5.72
N ARG A 17 21.48 8.59 -5.63
CA ARG A 17 21.02 9.44 -4.52
C ARG A 17 21.16 8.68 -3.20
N LYS A 18 21.77 9.33 -2.19
CA LYS A 18 21.94 8.79 -0.83
C LYS A 18 21.29 9.69 0.21
N SER A 19 20.89 9.09 1.31
CA SER A 19 20.33 9.79 2.47
C SER A 19 21.41 10.14 3.49
N TRP A 20 21.16 11.15 4.33
CA TRP A 20 21.92 11.32 5.58
C TRP A 20 21.41 10.39 6.71
N ILE A 21 20.30 9.68 6.50
CA ILE A 21 19.91 8.51 7.31
C ILE A 21 20.70 7.30 6.79
N GLU A 22 21.76 6.92 7.50
CA GLU A 22 22.71 5.91 7.00
C GLU A 22 22.11 4.52 6.82
N SER A 23 21.14 4.11 7.65
CA SER A 23 20.42 2.84 7.49
C SER A 23 19.66 2.73 6.16
N ALA A 24 19.28 3.87 5.56
CA ALA A 24 18.62 3.90 4.25
C ALA A 24 19.58 3.71 3.07
N ASN A 25 20.90 3.72 3.32
CA ASN A 25 21.92 3.56 2.29
C ASN A 25 22.38 2.11 2.13
N ASP A 26 21.93 1.21 3.01
CA ASP A 26 22.20 -0.23 2.94
C ASP A 26 21.55 -0.83 1.68
N ALA A 27 22.29 -1.66 0.96
CA ALA A 27 21.85 -2.30 -0.28
C ALA A 27 20.70 -3.31 -0.07
N GLN A 28 20.53 -3.83 1.15
CA GLN A 28 19.47 -4.76 1.52
C GLN A 28 18.26 -4.06 2.17
N CYS A 29 18.31 -2.73 2.34
CA CYS A 29 17.21 -1.99 2.94
C CYS A 29 16.09 -1.77 1.93
N ASP A 30 14.88 -2.24 2.26
CA ASP A 30 13.67 -1.96 1.47
C ASP A 30 13.34 -0.46 1.42
N PHE A 31 13.74 0.30 2.45
CA PHE A 31 13.35 1.70 2.65
C PHE A 31 14.47 2.69 2.27
N ALA A 32 15.11 2.47 1.13
CA ALA A 32 16.04 3.42 0.57
C ALA A 32 15.35 4.76 0.22
N ILE A 33 16.14 5.83 0.04
CA ILE A 33 15.62 7.18 -0.33
C ILE A 33 14.88 7.20 -1.68
N GLN A 34 15.05 6.17 -2.50
CA GLN A 34 14.32 5.95 -3.75
C GLN A 34 12.91 5.39 -3.51
N ASN A 35 12.66 4.69 -2.41
CA ASN A 35 11.35 4.10 -2.13
C ASN A 35 10.38 5.16 -1.59
N LEU A 36 10.60 5.62 -0.35
CA LEU A 36 9.75 6.57 0.37
C LEU A 36 8.26 6.15 0.42
N PRO A 37 7.92 4.96 0.95
CA PRO A 37 6.55 4.49 1.01
C PRO A 37 5.78 5.20 2.13
N PHE A 38 4.49 5.46 1.88
CA PHE A 38 3.59 6.05 2.86
C PHE A 38 2.93 4.97 3.73
N GLY A 39 2.73 5.28 5.01
CA GLY A 39 2.01 4.43 5.93
C GLY A 39 1.33 5.22 7.04
N VAL A 40 0.55 4.52 7.86
CA VAL A 40 -0.06 5.08 9.07
C VAL A 40 0.58 4.42 10.28
N PHE A 41 1.03 5.24 11.22
CA PHE A 41 1.69 4.76 12.44
C PHE A 41 1.23 5.54 13.67
N SER A 42 1.46 4.95 14.84
CA SER A 42 1.46 5.62 16.14
C SER A 42 2.68 5.14 16.91
N HIS A 43 3.05 5.81 18.02
CA HIS A 43 4.16 5.36 18.86
C HIS A 43 3.88 5.68 20.33
N THR A 44 4.73 5.20 21.25
CA THR A 44 4.51 5.37 22.71
C THR A 44 4.42 6.83 23.14
N GLY A 45 5.18 7.72 22.49
CA GLY A 45 5.11 9.17 22.74
C GLY A 45 3.87 9.85 22.15
N ASN A 46 3.16 9.20 21.22
CA ASN A 46 1.92 9.71 20.65
C ASN A 46 1.02 8.59 20.11
N ALA A 47 -0.04 8.29 20.87
CA ALA A 47 -0.99 7.23 20.53
C ALA A 47 -1.90 7.56 19.33
N ASN A 48 -1.99 8.83 18.92
CA ASN A 48 -2.82 9.21 17.79
C ASN A 48 -2.16 8.74 16.49
N ALA A 49 -2.89 7.98 15.68
CA ALA A 49 -2.43 7.50 14.38
C ALA A 49 -2.27 8.66 13.39
N ARG A 50 -1.19 8.63 12.62
CA ARG A 50 -0.79 9.70 11.69
C ARG A 50 -0.04 9.13 10.49
N VAL A 51 0.13 9.96 9.47
CA VAL A 51 0.83 9.63 8.25
C VAL A 51 2.34 9.73 8.45
N GLY A 52 3.07 8.71 8.02
CA GLY A 52 4.52 8.69 7.99
C GLY A 52 5.08 8.15 6.69
N VAL A 53 6.38 8.38 6.49
CA VAL A 53 7.15 7.80 5.39
C VAL A 53 8.33 7.01 5.95
N ALA A 54 8.50 5.77 5.51
CA ALA A 54 9.65 4.96 5.93
C ALA A 54 10.93 5.42 5.21
N ILE A 55 12.03 5.48 5.96
CA ILE A 55 13.38 5.77 5.46
C ILE A 55 14.41 5.06 6.35
N GLY A 56 15.09 4.05 5.80
CA GLY A 56 15.98 3.19 6.58
C GLY A 56 15.21 2.47 7.69
N ASP A 57 15.73 2.56 8.91
CA ASP A 57 15.11 2.03 10.13
C ASP A 57 14.19 3.04 10.84
N LEU A 58 13.84 4.14 10.18
CA LEU A 58 13.03 5.22 10.74
C LEU A 58 11.72 5.43 9.98
N VAL A 59 10.78 6.08 10.66
CA VAL A 59 9.57 6.68 10.08
C VAL A 59 9.68 8.20 10.26
N ALA A 60 9.61 8.94 9.15
CA ALA A 60 9.46 10.38 9.14
C ALA A 60 7.98 10.75 9.38
N ASP A 61 7.71 11.55 10.42
CA ASP A 61 6.38 12.06 10.76
C ASP A 61 6.04 13.26 9.87
N LEU A 62 5.10 13.05 8.93
CA LEU A 62 4.76 14.09 7.95
C LEU A 62 3.98 15.24 8.58
N ALA A 63 3.25 15.02 9.66
CA ALA A 63 2.53 16.07 10.36
C ALA A 63 3.54 17.04 11.01
N VAL A 64 4.57 16.51 11.68
CA VAL A 64 5.65 17.33 12.28
C VAL A 64 6.41 18.14 11.23
N LEU A 65 6.73 17.53 10.09
CA LEU A 65 7.43 18.22 9.00
C LEU A 65 6.56 19.29 8.32
N HIS A 66 5.25 19.06 8.23
CA HIS A 66 4.30 20.04 7.71
C HIS A 66 4.12 21.22 8.67
N GLU A 67 3.94 20.97 9.97
CA GLU A 67 3.86 22.00 11.01
C GLU A 67 5.13 22.86 11.09
N ALA A 68 6.29 22.26 10.85
CA ALA A 68 7.58 22.97 10.78
C ALA A 68 7.76 23.77 9.47
N GLY A 69 6.82 23.71 8.53
CA GLY A 69 6.87 24.42 7.24
C GLY A 69 7.85 23.83 6.22
N LEU A 70 8.36 22.62 6.48
CA LEU A 70 9.28 21.91 5.58
C LEU A 70 8.55 21.09 4.51
N LEU A 71 7.31 20.69 4.77
CA LEU A 71 6.41 20.13 3.76
C LEU A 71 5.30 21.12 3.48
N ARG A 72 5.18 21.54 2.21
CA ARG A 72 4.16 22.47 1.75
C ARG A 72 3.15 21.72 0.88
N LEU A 73 1.89 22.01 1.15
CA LEU A 73 0.74 21.50 0.41
C LEU A 73 -0.01 22.66 -0.26
N PRO A 74 -0.86 22.39 -1.27
CA PRO A 74 -1.75 23.41 -1.82
C PRO A 74 -2.63 24.02 -0.72
N ALA A 75 -3.00 25.30 -0.86
CA ALA A 75 -3.83 26.00 0.12
C ALA A 75 -5.22 25.36 0.35
N SER A 76 -5.70 24.56 -0.62
CA SER A 76 -6.94 23.81 -0.52
C SER A 76 -6.83 22.52 0.30
N ALA A 77 -5.62 22.06 0.62
CA ALA A 77 -5.43 20.85 1.41
C ALA A 77 -5.77 21.11 2.90
N PRO A 78 -6.43 20.16 3.58
CA PRO A 78 -6.61 20.23 5.03
C PRO A 78 -5.26 20.33 5.74
N GLN A 79 -5.14 21.27 6.69
CA GLN A 79 -3.90 21.45 7.46
C GLN A 79 -3.50 20.20 8.26
N ASP A 80 -4.49 19.41 8.66
CA ASP A 80 -4.31 18.20 9.45
C ASP A 80 -4.27 16.93 8.60
N VAL A 81 -4.08 17.03 7.27
CA VAL A 81 -4.15 15.87 6.36
C VAL A 81 -3.16 14.75 6.71
N PHE A 82 -2.03 15.08 7.33
CA PHE A 82 -1.06 14.10 7.83
C PHE A 82 -1.31 13.64 9.27
N ALA A 83 -2.16 14.34 10.03
CA ALA A 83 -2.59 13.95 11.37
C ALA A 83 -3.89 13.12 11.34
N ARG A 84 -4.04 12.25 10.33
CA ARG A 84 -5.20 11.39 10.11
C ARG A 84 -4.86 9.92 10.35
N PRO A 85 -5.83 9.09 10.80
CA PRO A 85 -5.64 7.66 11.02
C PRO A 85 -5.69 6.83 9.72
N ALA A 86 -5.69 7.48 8.55
CA ALA A 86 -5.76 6.85 7.23
C ALA A 86 -5.18 7.80 6.17
N LEU A 87 -4.63 7.24 5.08
CA LEU A 87 -4.06 8.02 3.98
C LEU A 87 -5.12 8.62 3.05
N ASN A 88 -6.40 8.25 3.18
CA ASN A 88 -7.47 8.60 2.22
C ASN A 88 -7.52 10.10 1.88
N ASP A 89 -7.46 10.98 2.89
CA ASP A 89 -7.51 12.43 2.66
C ASP A 89 -6.30 12.92 1.88
N PHE A 90 -5.09 12.45 2.22
CA PHE A 90 -3.86 12.76 1.47
C PHE A 90 -3.90 12.23 0.04
N ILE A 91 -4.35 10.98 -0.12
CA ILE A 91 -4.51 10.34 -1.42
C ILE A 91 -5.49 11.16 -2.28
N SER A 92 -6.60 11.63 -1.71
CA SER A 92 -7.61 12.41 -2.44
C SER A 92 -7.10 13.74 -3.02
N LEU A 93 -5.95 14.27 -2.53
CA LEU A 93 -5.32 15.48 -3.07
C LEU A 93 -4.74 15.28 -4.49
N GLY A 94 -4.61 14.02 -4.93
CA GLY A 94 -4.24 13.69 -6.30
C GLY A 94 -2.74 13.68 -6.57
N ARG A 95 -2.41 13.12 -7.74
CA ARG A 95 -1.05 12.70 -8.10
C ARG A 95 0.01 13.79 -8.07
N ASP A 96 -0.33 15.01 -8.45
CA ASP A 96 0.62 16.11 -8.43
C ASP A 96 1.04 16.48 -7.00
N VAL A 97 0.13 16.35 -6.03
CA VAL A 97 0.45 16.55 -4.61
C VAL A 97 1.31 15.41 -4.08
N TRP A 98 1.02 14.15 -4.43
CA TRP A 98 1.86 13.01 -4.03
C TRP A 98 3.29 13.17 -4.55
N ARG A 99 3.43 13.54 -5.83
CA ARG A 99 4.72 13.81 -6.48
C ARG A 99 5.45 14.98 -5.82
N SER A 100 4.75 16.07 -5.51
CA SER A 100 5.32 17.22 -4.82
C SER A 100 5.86 16.85 -3.43
N VAL A 101 5.10 16.10 -2.64
CA VAL A 101 5.55 15.63 -1.32
C VAL A 101 6.75 14.70 -1.45
N ARG A 102 6.74 13.78 -2.42
CA ARG A 102 7.89 12.92 -2.72
C ARG A 102 9.15 13.72 -3.05
N VAL A 103 9.05 14.73 -3.91
CA VAL A 103 10.19 15.60 -4.28
C VAL A 103 10.72 16.34 -3.05
N GLN A 104 9.83 16.94 -2.25
CA GLN A 104 10.21 17.65 -1.03
C GLN A 104 10.92 16.72 -0.03
N LEU A 105 10.36 15.54 0.24
CA LEU A 105 10.97 14.54 1.13
C LEU A 105 12.31 14.03 0.61
N SER A 106 12.39 13.68 -0.67
CA SER A 106 13.63 13.20 -1.30
C SER A 106 14.74 14.27 -1.25
N SER A 107 14.38 15.56 -1.32
CA SER A 107 15.32 16.66 -1.12
C SER A 107 15.75 16.80 0.34
N LEU A 108 14.80 16.85 1.27
CA LEU A 108 15.06 17.01 2.71
C LEU A 108 15.90 15.87 3.29
N LEU A 109 15.73 14.65 2.77
CA LEU A 109 16.43 13.45 3.19
C LEU A 109 17.78 13.24 2.47
N ALA A 110 18.04 13.95 1.37
CA ALA A 110 19.29 13.78 0.61
C ALA A 110 20.51 14.19 1.44
N ARG A 111 21.58 13.39 1.38
CA ARG A 111 22.80 13.50 2.20
C ARG A 111 23.37 14.91 2.32
N GLU A 112 23.34 15.67 1.22
CA GLU A 112 23.92 17.00 1.12
C GLU A 112 23.00 18.13 1.62
N THR A 113 21.76 17.84 2.00
CA THR A 113 20.77 18.86 2.36
C THR A 113 20.78 19.13 3.88
N PRO A 114 21.22 20.31 4.35
CA PRO A 114 21.37 20.60 5.78
C PRO A 114 20.04 20.93 6.48
N THR A 115 19.01 21.37 5.75
CA THR A 115 17.79 21.98 6.31
C THR A 115 17.15 21.17 7.43
N LEU A 116 16.94 19.87 7.21
CA LEU A 116 16.46 18.95 8.24
C LEU A 116 17.61 18.20 8.92
N ARG A 117 18.68 17.88 8.19
CA ARG A 117 19.84 17.12 8.70
C ARG A 117 20.49 17.77 9.92
N ASP A 118 20.63 19.09 9.90
CA ASP A 118 21.39 19.83 10.91
C ASP A 118 20.50 20.48 11.99
N ASP A 119 19.17 20.35 11.87
CA ASP A 119 18.21 20.73 12.92
C ASP A 119 17.97 19.55 13.87
N ALA A 120 18.84 19.41 14.87
CA ALA A 120 18.78 18.32 15.84
C ALA A 120 17.44 18.27 16.61
N ALA A 121 16.87 19.42 16.94
CA ALA A 121 15.62 19.52 17.72
C ALA A 121 14.41 19.09 16.89
N LEU A 122 14.35 19.48 15.62
CA LEU A 122 13.31 19.00 14.71
C LEU A 122 13.48 17.52 14.39
N ARG A 123 14.71 17.05 14.11
CA ARG A 123 14.98 15.62 13.86
C ARG A 123 14.50 14.73 14.99
N GLN A 124 14.77 15.11 16.24
CA GLN A 124 14.34 14.34 17.39
C GLN A 124 12.82 14.17 17.46
N ARG A 125 12.05 15.15 16.97
CA ARG A 125 10.58 15.11 16.95
C ARG A 125 10.01 14.49 15.67
N ALA A 126 10.69 14.67 14.54
CA ALA A 126 10.20 14.29 13.23
C ALA A 126 10.50 12.83 12.84
N PHE A 127 11.35 12.14 13.60
CA PHE A 127 11.70 10.74 13.32
C PHE A 127 11.41 9.83 14.50
N VAL A 128 10.79 8.70 14.21
CA VAL A 128 10.56 7.61 15.15
C VAL A 128 11.25 6.37 14.61
N LYS A 129 11.91 5.58 15.46
CA LYS A 129 12.45 4.29 15.04
C LYS A 129 11.30 3.37 14.61
N LEU A 130 11.44 2.69 13.48
CA LEU A 130 10.42 1.79 12.96
C LEU A 130 10.09 0.68 13.97
N ALA A 131 11.08 0.20 14.73
CA ALA A 131 10.90 -0.78 15.79
C ALA A 131 10.04 -0.29 16.98
N ASP A 132 9.97 1.03 17.19
CA ASP A 132 9.18 1.67 18.25
C ASP A 132 7.80 2.14 17.74
N ALA A 133 7.54 2.00 16.44
CA ALA A 133 6.30 2.38 15.80
C ALA A 133 5.32 1.21 15.74
N LYS A 134 4.05 1.49 16.03
CA LYS A 134 2.92 0.60 15.73
C LYS A 134 2.34 1.02 14.39
N LEU A 135 2.47 0.16 13.38
CA LEU A 135 1.85 0.36 12.07
C LEU A 135 0.37 -0.03 12.10
N HIS A 136 -0.45 0.69 11.34
CA HIS A 136 -1.88 0.47 11.20
C HIS A 136 -2.24 0.21 9.73
N LEU A 137 -3.49 -0.16 9.47
CA LEU A 137 -4.00 -0.27 8.11
C LEU A 137 -3.87 1.11 7.42
N PRO A 138 -3.24 1.20 6.23
CA PRO A 138 -2.85 2.49 5.66
C PRO A 138 -4.03 3.29 5.11
N VAL A 139 -5.13 2.63 4.77
CA VAL A 139 -6.33 3.24 4.20
C VAL A 139 -7.59 2.67 4.83
N GLN A 140 -8.63 3.49 4.92
CA GLN A 140 -10.00 2.99 5.06
C GLN A 140 -10.46 2.50 3.70
N ILE A 141 -10.85 1.24 3.61
CA ILE A 141 -11.13 0.56 2.34
C ILE A 141 -12.63 0.63 2.05
N PRO A 142 -13.09 1.48 1.11
CA PRO A 142 -14.51 1.57 0.76
C PRO A 142 -14.97 0.36 -0.07
N GLY A 143 -14.06 -0.27 -0.80
CA GLY A 143 -14.31 -1.46 -1.61
C GLY A 143 -13.02 -2.26 -1.81
N TYR A 144 -13.15 -3.58 -1.84
CA TYR A 144 -12.07 -4.52 -2.14
C TYR A 144 -12.54 -5.41 -3.29
N THR A 145 -11.72 -5.49 -4.35
CA THR A 145 -11.95 -6.36 -5.51
C THR A 145 -10.72 -7.22 -5.66
N ASP A 146 -10.97 -8.50 -5.89
CA ASP A 146 -9.92 -9.48 -6.17
C ASP A 146 -10.06 -10.01 -7.60
N PHE A 147 -8.93 -10.19 -8.27
CA PHE A 147 -8.81 -10.57 -9.68
C PHE A 147 -8.14 -11.93 -9.82
N TYR A 148 -8.35 -12.58 -10.96
CA TYR A 148 -7.83 -13.92 -11.22
C TYR A 148 -6.81 -13.96 -12.37
N SER A 149 -5.86 -13.01 -12.36
CA SER A 149 -5.06 -12.65 -13.55
C SER A 149 -3.78 -13.46 -13.78
N SER A 150 -3.43 -14.42 -12.92
CA SER A 150 -2.28 -15.31 -13.17
C SER A 150 -2.71 -16.51 -14.02
N LYS A 151 -2.10 -16.63 -15.21
CA LYS A 151 -2.37 -17.75 -16.13
C LYS A 151 -1.98 -19.08 -15.54
N GLU A 152 -0.82 -19.13 -14.90
CA GLU A 152 -0.26 -20.32 -14.27
C GLU A 152 -1.15 -20.77 -13.12
N HIS A 153 -1.56 -19.85 -12.25
CA HIS A 153 -2.49 -20.15 -11.17
C HIS A 153 -3.82 -20.69 -11.71
N ALA A 154 -4.45 -19.99 -12.67
CA ALA A 154 -5.71 -20.41 -13.27
C ALA A 154 -5.62 -21.77 -13.96
N THR A 155 -4.49 -22.04 -14.65
CA THR A 155 -4.23 -23.32 -15.31
C THR A 155 -4.07 -24.45 -14.29
N ASN A 156 -3.34 -24.21 -13.20
CA ASN A 156 -3.13 -25.21 -12.14
C ASN A 156 -4.45 -25.56 -11.45
N VAL A 157 -5.25 -24.56 -11.05
CA VAL A 157 -6.57 -24.79 -10.46
C VAL A 157 -7.48 -25.50 -11.45
N GLY A 158 -7.55 -25.01 -12.69
CA GLY A 158 -8.37 -25.62 -13.73
C GLY A 158 -8.04 -27.08 -13.99
N SER A 159 -6.74 -27.43 -13.98
CA SER A 159 -6.27 -28.81 -14.17
C SER A 159 -6.62 -29.76 -13.01
N MET A 160 -6.86 -29.25 -11.80
CA MET A 160 -7.33 -30.06 -10.67
C MET A 160 -8.84 -30.36 -10.75
N PHE A 161 -9.62 -29.46 -11.36
CA PHE A 161 -11.07 -29.62 -11.50
C PHE A 161 -11.51 -30.28 -12.81
N ARG A 162 -10.68 -30.16 -13.86
CA ARG A 162 -10.93 -30.65 -15.23
C ARG A 162 -9.73 -31.47 -15.70
N ASP A 163 -9.52 -31.57 -17.01
CA ASP A 163 -8.28 -32.06 -17.59
C ASP A 163 -7.35 -30.88 -18.00
N PRO A 164 -6.03 -31.11 -18.08
CA PRO A 164 -5.07 -30.04 -18.41
C PRO A 164 -5.30 -29.34 -19.76
N LYS A 165 -5.93 -30.00 -20.75
CA LYS A 165 -6.18 -29.38 -22.06
C LYS A 165 -7.34 -28.39 -22.00
N ASN A 166 -8.26 -28.56 -21.06
CA ASN A 166 -9.42 -27.70 -20.84
C ASN A 166 -9.33 -26.94 -19.49
N ALA A 167 -8.10 -26.65 -19.04
CA ALA A 167 -7.85 -26.03 -17.75
C ALA A 167 -8.44 -24.61 -17.67
N LEU A 168 -8.31 -23.79 -18.71
CA LEU A 168 -8.85 -22.43 -18.71
C LEU A 168 -10.27 -22.40 -19.29
N LEU A 169 -11.17 -21.70 -18.62
CA LEU A 169 -12.48 -21.38 -19.19
C LEU A 169 -12.33 -20.32 -20.30
N PRO A 170 -13.21 -20.32 -21.33
CA PRO A 170 -13.03 -19.44 -22.49
C PRO A 170 -12.92 -17.94 -22.13
N ASN A 171 -13.72 -17.47 -21.19
CA ASN A 171 -13.74 -16.07 -20.77
C ASN A 171 -12.44 -15.59 -20.09
N TRP A 172 -11.63 -16.49 -19.53
CA TRP A 172 -10.42 -16.12 -18.81
C TRP A 172 -9.40 -15.40 -19.72
N SER A 173 -9.32 -15.79 -20.99
CA SER A 173 -8.39 -15.17 -21.95
C SER A 173 -8.97 -13.91 -22.61
N GLU A 174 -10.24 -13.59 -22.37
CA GLU A 174 -10.96 -12.50 -23.03
C GLU A 174 -11.20 -11.31 -22.09
N MET A 175 -11.23 -11.54 -20.77
CA MET A 175 -11.39 -10.50 -19.77
C MET A 175 -10.67 -10.86 -18.45
N PRO A 176 -10.18 -9.87 -17.69
CA PRO A 176 -9.63 -10.10 -16.36
C PRO A 176 -10.79 -10.38 -15.39
N ILE A 177 -11.19 -11.65 -15.30
CA ILE A 177 -12.26 -12.05 -14.38
C ILE A 177 -11.87 -11.69 -12.93
N GLY A 178 -12.87 -11.30 -12.15
CA GLY A 178 -12.71 -10.89 -10.76
C GLY A 178 -14.05 -10.84 -10.03
N TYR A 179 -13.99 -10.59 -8.74
CA TYR A 179 -15.16 -10.58 -7.86
C TYR A 179 -15.01 -9.56 -6.73
N ASN A 180 -16.13 -9.17 -6.12
CA ASN A 180 -16.09 -8.29 -4.95
C ASN A 180 -15.66 -9.08 -3.72
N GLY A 181 -14.50 -8.72 -3.16
CA GLY A 181 -14.02 -9.23 -1.88
C GLY A 181 -14.70 -8.54 -0.70
N ARG A 182 -14.22 -8.83 0.52
CA ARG A 182 -14.78 -8.28 1.77
C ARG A 182 -13.85 -7.25 2.42
N ALA A 183 -14.11 -5.97 2.19
CA ALA A 183 -13.31 -4.87 2.74
C ALA A 183 -13.20 -4.88 4.28
N SER A 184 -14.27 -5.28 4.99
CA SER A 184 -14.31 -5.24 6.46
C SER A 184 -13.35 -6.20 7.16
N SER A 185 -12.81 -7.20 6.45
CA SER A 185 -11.90 -8.21 6.99
C SER A 185 -10.46 -8.05 6.51
N VAL A 186 -10.16 -6.99 5.77
CA VAL A 186 -8.78 -6.66 5.42
C VAL A 186 -8.08 -6.12 6.67
N VAL A 187 -6.98 -6.75 7.05
CA VAL A 187 -6.22 -6.43 8.27
C VAL A 187 -4.75 -6.18 7.95
N VAL A 188 -4.10 -5.36 8.78
CA VAL A 188 -2.66 -5.07 8.64
C VAL A 188 -1.81 -6.29 9.02
N SER A 189 -0.63 -6.41 8.41
CA SER A 189 0.37 -7.43 8.73
C SER A 189 0.61 -7.58 10.24
N GLY A 190 0.83 -8.81 10.69
CA GLY A 190 0.99 -9.15 12.11
C GLY A 190 -0.33 -9.42 12.85
N THR A 191 -1.48 -9.12 12.25
CA THR A 191 -2.79 -9.47 12.84
C THR A 191 -3.01 -10.99 12.79
N PRO A 192 -3.25 -11.68 13.93
CA PRO A 192 -3.53 -13.11 13.93
C PRO A 192 -4.84 -13.44 13.21
N VAL A 193 -4.81 -14.43 12.31
CA VAL A 193 -5.99 -14.93 11.61
C VAL A 193 -6.47 -16.23 12.26
N ARG A 194 -7.73 -16.27 12.70
CA ARG A 194 -8.33 -17.46 13.31
C ARG A 194 -8.81 -18.39 12.21
N ARG A 195 -8.42 -19.67 12.27
CA ARG A 195 -8.98 -20.73 11.39
C ARG A 195 -10.51 -20.70 11.46
N PRO A 196 -11.21 -20.58 10.33
CA PRO A 196 -12.66 -20.50 10.34
C PRO A 196 -13.30 -21.88 10.57
N ASN A 197 -14.46 -21.88 11.21
CA ASN A 197 -15.42 -22.97 11.11
C ASN A 197 -16.39 -22.66 9.96
N GLY A 198 -16.98 -23.69 9.35
CA GLY A 198 -17.93 -23.54 8.27
C GLY A 198 -18.64 -24.84 7.93
N GLN A 199 -19.45 -24.82 6.87
CA GLN A 199 -20.03 -26.03 6.29
C GLN A 199 -18.99 -26.75 5.43
N LEU A 200 -18.84 -28.06 5.64
CA LEU A 200 -17.90 -28.91 4.93
C LEU A 200 -18.68 -30.06 4.27
N LYS A 201 -18.54 -30.23 2.95
CA LYS A 201 -19.12 -31.37 2.23
C LYS A 201 -18.11 -32.50 2.13
N LEU A 202 -18.24 -33.49 3.01
CA LEU A 202 -17.39 -34.68 3.00
C LEU A 202 -17.80 -35.66 1.87
N PRO A 203 -16.87 -36.45 1.31
CA PRO A 203 -17.17 -37.37 0.21
C PRO A 203 -18.15 -38.48 0.57
N ASP A 204 -18.11 -38.94 1.82
CA ASP A 204 -18.84 -40.09 2.38
C ASP A 204 -20.17 -39.71 3.05
N GLN A 205 -20.51 -38.42 3.11
CA GLN A 205 -21.72 -37.94 3.77
C GLN A 205 -22.66 -37.26 2.79
N GLU A 206 -23.95 -37.55 2.88
CA GLU A 206 -24.97 -36.94 2.01
C GLU A 206 -25.14 -35.44 2.28
N ARG A 207 -25.20 -35.04 3.56
CA ARG A 207 -25.38 -33.65 4.00
C ARG A 207 -24.06 -33.05 4.49
N PRO A 208 -23.86 -31.72 4.40
CA PRO A 208 -22.67 -31.09 4.95
C PRO A 208 -22.64 -31.14 6.48
N VAL A 209 -21.44 -31.10 7.05
CA VAL A 209 -21.19 -30.97 8.49
C VAL A 209 -20.69 -29.57 8.83
N PHE A 210 -20.96 -29.09 10.04
CA PHE A 210 -20.34 -27.89 10.56
C PHE A 210 -19.06 -28.25 11.33
N GLY A 211 -17.94 -27.63 11.00
CA GLY A 211 -16.66 -27.91 11.65
C GLY A 211 -15.53 -26.98 11.22
N ALA A 212 -14.35 -27.20 11.79
CA ALA A 212 -13.15 -26.42 11.47
C ALA A 212 -12.66 -26.70 10.05
N CYS A 213 -12.23 -25.66 9.34
CA CYS A 213 -11.66 -25.76 8.00
C CYS A 213 -10.49 -26.76 7.96
N GLY A 214 -10.59 -27.77 7.09
CA GLY A 214 -9.54 -28.77 6.87
C GLY A 214 -8.48 -28.37 5.84
N LYS A 215 -8.69 -27.30 5.08
CA LYS A 215 -7.84 -26.84 3.97
C LYS A 215 -7.67 -25.31 3.99
N LEU A 216 -7.04 -24.81 5.06
CA LEU A 216 -6.67 -23.39 5.16
C LEU A 216 -5.41 -23.15 4.33
N ASP A 217 -5.43 -22.11 3.50
CA ASP A 217 -4.39 -21.82 2.53
C ASP A 217 -4.13 -20.32 2.39
N ILE A 218 -3.01 -19.98 1.76
CA ILE A 218 -2.66 -18.62 1.35
C ILE A 218 -2.94 -18.40 -0.13
N GLU A 219 -3.05 -17.14 -0.52
CA GLU A 219 -2.94 -16.68 -1.91
C GLU A 219 -1.96 -15.50 -1.95
N LEU A 220 -0.82 -15.69 -2.61
CA LEU A 220 0.24 -14.68 -2.68
C LEU A 220 -0.11 -13.65 -3.75
N GLU A 221 -0.33 -12.41 -3.33
CA GLU A 221 -0.83 -11.36 -4.20
C GLU A 221 -0.18 -9.99 -3.96
N THR A 222 -0.50 -9.07 -4.87
CA THR A 222 -0.32 -7.64 -4.67
C THR A 222 -1.66 -6.94 -4.77
N GLY A 223 -1.91 -5.98 -3.89
CA GLY A 223 -3.04 -5.06 -4.01
C GLY A 223 -2.56 -3.69 -4.49
N PHE A 224 -3.28 -3.06 -5.41
CA PHE A 224 -3.06 -1.64 -5.73
C PHE A 224 -4.15 -0.78 -5.07
N ILE A 225 -3.76 0.42 -4.61
CA ILE A 225 -4.65 1.37 -3.96
C ILE A 225 -5.09 2.40 -5.00
N VAL A 226 -6.40 2.56 -5.18
CA VAL A 226 -6.97 3.60 -6.04
C VAL A 226 -6.72 4.97 -5.41
N GLY A 227 -6.08 5.85 -6.17
CA GLY A 227 -5.77 7.22 -5.77
C GLY A 227 -6.77 8.27 -6.27
N ARG A 228 -7.42 8.01 -7.40
CA ARG A 228 -8.49 8.84 -7.96
C ARG A 228 -9.65 7.95 -8.37
N GLY A 229 -10.86 8.26 -7.91
CA GLY A 229 -12.06 7.56 -8.34
C GLY A 229 -12.56 7.99 -9.71
N ASN A 230 -13.69 7.43 -10.12
CA ASN A 230 -14.50 7.83 -11.28
C ASN A 230 -15.98 7.90 -10.84
N ALA A 231 -16.80 8.68 -11.56
CA ALA A 231 -18.22 8.73 -11.28
C ALA A 231 -18.93 7.45 -11.75
N LEU A 232 -20.08 7.14 -11.15
CA LEU A 232 -20.91 6.03 -11.60
C LEU A 232 -21.39 6.27 -13.04
N GLY A 233 -21.19 5.28 -13.91
CA GLY A 233 -21.54 5.39 -15.33
C GLY A 233 -20.48 6.02 -16.21
N GLU A 234 -19.32 6.40 -15.65
CA GLU A 234 -18.19 6.96 -16.39
C GLU A 234 -16.99 6.01 -16.36
N PRO A 235 -16.75 5.21 -17.42
CA PRO A 235 -15.64 4.27 -17.48
C PRO A 235 -14.26 4.98 -17.48
N ILE A 236 -13.25 4.31 -16.91
CA ILE A 236 -11.85 4.70 -17.06
C ILE A 236 -11.28 3.97 -18.27
N ALA A 237 -10.70 4.71 -19.22
CA ALA A 237 -10.01 4.11 -20.37
C ALA A 237 -8.72 3.41 -19.91
N CYS A 238 -8.31 2.35 -20.62
CA CYS A 238 -7.08 1.61 -20.31
C CYS A 238 -5.85 2.54 -20.24
N ASP A 239 -5.73 3.46 -21.20
CA ASP A 239 -4.63 4.42 -21.30
C ASP A 239 -4.58 5.43 -20.14
N ASP A 240 -5.70 5.62 -19.42
CA ASP A 240 -5.78 6.50 -18.25
C ASP A 240 -5.69 5.72 -16.92
N ALA A 241 -5.75 4.39 -16.93
CA ALA A 241 -5.93 3.58 -15.72
C ALA A 241 -4.81 3.76 -14.68
N GLU A 242 -3.54 3.83 -15.11
CA GLU A 242 -2.41 4.03 -14.19
C GLU A 242 -2.43 5.40 -13.51
N ASP A 243 -3.07 6.40 -14.13
CA ASP A 243 -3.25 7.73 -13.52
C ASP A 243 -4.16 7.69 -12.29
N HIS A 244 -4.95 6.62 -12.13
CA HIS A 244 -5.85 6.38 -11.01
C HIS A 244 -5.21 5.55 -9.88
N ILE A 245 -3.97 5.07 -10.02
CA ILE A 245 -3.30 4.24 -9.02
C ILE A 245 -2.39 5.08 -8.13
N PHE A 246 -2.55 4.98 -6.81
CA PHE A 246 -1.70 5.65 -5.83
C PHE A 246 -0.39 4.88 -5.55
N GLY A 247 -0.51 3.57 -5.35
CA GLY A 247 0.60 2.71 -4.96
C GLY A 247 0.15 1.27 -4.78
N MET A 248 1.07 0.43 -4.27
CA MET A 248 0.85 -1.01 -4.13
C MET A 248 1.25 -1.51 -2.74
N VAL A 249 0.68 -2.66 -2.36
CA VAL A 249 0.98 -3.41 -1.13
C VAL A 249 1.08 -4.89 -1.43
N LEU A 250 1.73 -5.64 -0.55
CA LEU A 250 1.58 -7.10 -0.52
C LEU A 250 0.20 -7.45 0.04
N LEU A 251 -0.40 -8.51 -0.48
CA LEU A 251 -1.69 -9.03 -0.04
C LEU A 251 -1.61 -10.55 0.11
N ASN A 252 -2.22 -11.06 1.18
CA ASN A 252 -2.44 -12.50 1.35
C ASN A 252 -3.94 -12.72 1.52
N ASP A 253 -4.60 -13.25 0.48
CA ASP A 253 -6.01 -13.59 0.57
C ASP A 253 -6.16 -14.99 1.20
N TRP A 254 -6.52 -15.01 2.48
CA TRP A 254 -6.64 -16.24 3.23
C TRP A 254 -7.85 -17.05 2.77
N SER A 255 -7.58 -18.25 2.26
CA SER A 255 -8.60 -19.10 1.65
C SER A 255 -8.88 -20.35 2.47
N ALA A 256 -10.16 -20.64 2.69
CA ALA A 256 -10.64 -21.93 3.21
C ALA A 256 -11.22 -22.75 2.04
N ARG A 257 -10.40 -23.63 1.43
CA ARG A 257 -10.72 -24.34 0.18
C ARG A 257 -11.69 -25.50 0.30
#